data_AF-A0A8D5ZNC0-F1
#
_entry.id   AF-A0A8D5ZNC0-F1
#
_cell.length_a   1.000
_cell.length_b   1.000
_cell.length_c   1.000
_cell.angle_alpha   90.00
_cell.angle_beta   90.00
_cell.angle_gamma   90.00
#
_symmetry.space_group_name_H-M   'P 1'
#
loop_
_entity.id
_entity.type
_entity.pdbx_description
1 polymer ?
#
loop_
_entity_poly.entity_id
_entity_poly.type
_entity_poly.pdbx_seq_one_letter_code
_entity_poly.pdbx_strand_id
1 'polypeptide(L)'
;MAWAAAGVVECRVVLGDVAQLLDIGYGTFIPSVDVRETNEMKRFYPMMVDLTGRRCLVVGGGSVAERKTASLLEGGADVIVVSPDVTPGLQVWAEQGEITYYARPYRKGDVAGCTLVIAATDQEAVNRAVYEEAQACGAWINVVDRPDLCNFTVPSTLRRGHLQIAVSTGGASPTLAKKIRQELEETYGPEYAVYLNVLKEMRQRIQDAVADAAVRHQLMACLVDEEWIALCKTDPEEARRRMESWVEQAATAEISG
;
A
#
# COMPACT_ATOMS: atom_id res chain seq x y z
N MET A 1 -1.85 22.21 55.02
CA MET A 1 -3.25 21.74 54.94
C MET A 1 -3.63 21.56 53.48
N ALA A 2 -3.98 20.32 53.14
CA ALA A 2 -4.73 19.83 51.98
C ALA A 2 -4.35 20.29 50.55
N TRP A 3 -3.59 19.44 49.86
CA TRP A 3 -3.79 19.14 48.44
C TRP A 3 -4.92 18.11 48.34
N ALA A 4 -5.95 18.36 47.52
CA ALA A 4 -7.04 17.43 47.28
C ALA A 4 -6.83 16.65 45.97
N ALA A 5 -6.99 15.33 46.07
CA ALA A 5 -6.81 14.34 45.04
C ALA A 5 -7.88 14.41 43.94
N ALA A 6 -7.46 14.28 42.68
CA ALA A 6 -8.32 13.90 41.55
C ALA A 6 -7.88 12.53 41.06
N GLY A 7 -8.86 11.62 40.94
CA GLY A 7 -8.68 10.18 40.97
C GLY A 7 -8.03 9.56 39.74
N VAL A 8 -7.23 8.54 40.00
CA VAL A 8 -6.81 7.53 39.02
C VAL A 8 -8.05 6.71 38.66
N VAL A 9 -8.46 6.74 37.38
CA VAL A 9 -9.49 5.83 36.86
C VAL A 9 -8.78 4.54 36.46
N GLU A 10 -8.94 3.50 37.27
CA GLU A 10 -8.46 2.16 36.99
C GLU A 10 -9.35 1.53 35.91
N CYS A 11 -8.82 1.42 34.69
CA CYS A 11 -9.55 0.82 33.57
C CYS A 11 -9.46 -0.71 33.71
N ARG A 12 -10.49 -1.31 34.31
CA ARG A 12 -10.61 -2.76 34.46
C ARG A 12 -11.06 -3.36 33.12
N VAL A 13 -10.12 -3.90 32.35
CA VAL A 13 -10.47 -4.75 31.19
C VAL A 13 -11.10 -6.03 31.73
N VAL A 14 -12.40 -6.22 31.50
CA VAL A 14 -13.05 -7.52 31.74
C VAL A 14 -12.63 -8.44 30.62
N LEU A 15 -11.50 -9.14 30.80
CA LEU A 15 -11.11 -10.26 29.95
C LEU A 15 -12.06 -11.42 30.26
N GLY A 16 -13.22 -11.44 29.59
CA GLY A 16 -14.04 -12.64 29.51
C GLY A 16 -13.32 -13.67 28.62
N ASP A 17 -12.93 -14.79 29.22
CA ASP A 17 -12.40 -16.03 28.63
C ASP A 17 -11.88 -15.94 27.17
N VAL A 18 -10.73 -15.30 26.99
CA VAL A 18 -9.96 -15.31 25.73
C VAL A 18 -9.31 -16.69 25.47
N ALA A 19 -9.39 -17.61 26.43
CA ALA A 19 -8.77 -18.93 26.34
C ALA A 19 -9.46 -19.88 25.33
N GLN A 20 -10.70 -19.61 24.89
CA GLN A 20 -11.40 -20.48 23.94
C GLN A 20 -11.30 -20.05 22.46
N LEU A 21 -10.65 -18.92 22.16
CA LEU A 21 -10.50 -18.40 20.79
C LEU A 21 -9.13 -18.71 20.16
N LEU A 22 -8.24 -19.41 20.87
CA LEU A 22 -6.86 -19.67 20.45
C LEU A 22 -6.69 -20.85 19.48
N ASP A 23 -7.75 -21.57 19.11
CA ASP A 23 -7.63 -22.87 18.42
C ASP A 23 -8.17 -22.89 16.98
N ILE A 24 -8.31 -21.73 16.34
CA ILE A 24 -8.61 -21.66 14.91
C ILE A 24 -7.54 -20.76 14.28
N GLY A 25 -6.67 -21.35 13.45
CA GLY A 25 -5.44 -20.76 12.89
C GLY A 25 -5.60 -19.57 11.93
N TYR A 26 -6.44 -18.60 12.28
CA TYR A 26 -6.46 -17.26 11.72
C TYR A 26 -6.25 -16.27 12.86
N GLY A 27 -5.23 -15.43 12.75
CA GLY A 27 -4.91 -14.40 13.74
C GLY A 27 -6.15 -13.66 14.21
N THR A 28 -6.22 -13.41 15.52
CA THR A 28 -7.31 -12.72 16.19
C THR A 28 -7.66 -11.44 15.43
N PHE A 29 -8.81 -11.44 14.76
CA PHE A 29 -9.43 -10.19 14.31
C PHE A 29 -9.83 -9.43 15.56
N ILE A 30 -8.96 -8.52 16.00
CA ILE A 30 -9.28 -7.58 17.07
C ILE A 30 -10.11 -6.48 16.41
N PRO A 31 -11.43 -6.39 16.66
CA PRO A 31 -12.21 -5.27 16.16
C PRO A 31 -11.59 -3.95 16.64
N SER A 32 -11.63 -2.92 15.81
CA SER A 32 -11.10 -1.60 16.13
C SER A 32 -11.51 -1.17 17.55
N VAL A 33 -10.54 -0.81 18.38
CA VAL A 33 -10.82 -0.25 19.71
C VAL A 33 -11.54 1.08 19.50
N ASP A 34 -12.87 1.07 19.65
CA ASP A 34 -13.73 2.23 19.44
C ASP A 34 -13.62 3.14 20.67
N VAL A 35 -12.64 4.04 20.64
CA VAL A 35 -12.60 5.17 21.57
C VAL A 35 -13.82 6.03 21.22
N ARG A 36 -14.80 6.11 22.13
CA ARG A 36 -16.04 6.87 21.93
C ARG A 36 -15.71 8.32 21.53
N GLU A 37 -15.82 8.66 20.25
CA GLU A 37 -15.50 10.00 19.76
C GLU A 37 -16.52 10.55 18.76
N THR A 38 -16.69 11.86 18.88
CA THR A 38 -17.71 12.70 18.27
C THR A 38 -17.71 12.66 16.74
N ASN A 39 -18.91 12.83 16.19
CA ASN A 39 -19.27 12.90 14.77
C ASN A 39 -18.21 13.58 13.85
N GLU A 40 -18.02 13.02 12.64
CA GLU A 40 -17.21 13.49 11.49
C GLU A 40 -15.78 12.94 11.24
N MET A 41 -15.41 11.75 11.73
CA MET A 41 -14.21 11.08 11.20
C MET A 41 -14.49 10.33 9.88
N LYS A 42 -13.84 10.75 8.79
CA LYS A 42 -13.87 10.05 7.50
C LYS A 42 -13.15 8.70 7.63
N ARG A 43 -13.91 7.62 7.66
CA ARG A 43 -13.38 6.25 7.73
C ARG A 43 -12.93 5.81 6.33
N PHE A 44 -11.63 5.62 6.15
CA PHE A 44 -11.08 5.06 4.91
C PHE A 44 -11.19 3.54 4.91
N TYR A 45 -11.60 2.96 3.79
CA TYR A 45 -11.47 1.53 3.54
C TYR A 45 -10.06 1.25 2.99
N PRO A 46 -9.23 0.44 3.65
CA PRO A 46 -7.90 0.12 3.14
C PRO A 46 -8.03 -0.79 1.92
N MET A 47 -7.45 -0.36 0.80
CA MET A 47 -7.42 -1.14 -0.44
C MET A 47 -6.09 -0.96 -1.18
N MET A 48 -5.64 -2.04 -1.82
CA MET A 48 -4.59 -1.98 -2.84
C MET A 48 -5.26 -1.93 -4.21
N VAL A 49 -4.77 -1.07 -5.10
CA VAL A 49 -5.36 -0.85 -6.43
C VAL A 49 -4.35 -1.22 -7.49
N ASP A 50 -4.77 -2.03 -8.46
CA ASP A 50 -4.05 -2.27 -9.70
C ASP A 50 -4.36 -1.16 -10.72
N LEU A 51 -3.37 -0.31 -10.98
CA LEU A 51 -3.45 0.77 -11.96
C LEU A 51 -2.76 0.41 -13.29
N THR A 52 -2.33 -0.84 -13.47
CA THR A 52 -1.59 -1.26 -14.67
C THR A 52 -2.39 -0.96 -15.94
N GLY A 53 -1.85 -0.09 -16.81
CA GLY A 53 -2.50 0.36 -18.05
C GLY A 53 -3.77 1.18 -17.86
N ARG A 54 -4.09 1.61 -16.64
CA ARG A 54 -5.25 2.47 -16.35
C ARG A 54 -4.88 3.93 -16.57
N ARG A 55 -5.74 4.66 -17.30
CA ARG A 55 -5.56 6.09 -17.51
C ARG A 55 -5.70 6.85 -16.21
N CYS A 56 -4.66 7.61 -15.86
CA CYS A 56 -4.63 8.48 -14.71
C CYS A 56 -4.29 9.91 -15.14
N LEU A 57 -5.11 10.87 -14.74
CA LEU A 57 -4.91 12.28 -15.09
C LEU A 57 -4.25 13.04 -13.93
N VAL A 58 -3.23 13.81 -14.23
CA VAL A 58 -2.63 14.81 -13.33
C VAL A 58 -2.81 16.19 -13.95
N VAL A 59 -3.54 17.06 -13.26
CA VAL A 59 -3.73 18.46 -13.66
C VAL A 59 -2.81 19.34 -12.84
N GLY A 60 -1.89 20.02 -13.52
CA GLY A 60 -0.79 20.77 -12.92
C GLY A 60 0.58 20.18 -13.28
N GLY A 61 1.61 21.03 -13.26
CA GLY A 61 2.97 20.67 -13.69
C GLY A 61 4.06 21.04 -12.70
N GLY A 62 3.71 21.38 -11.45
CA GLY A 62 4.66 21.69 -10.40
C GLY A 62 5.27 20.46 -9.73
N SER A 63 6.09 20.69 -8.70
CA SER A 63 6.78 19.61 -7.95
C SER A 63 5.83 18.60 -7.29
N VAL A 64 4.64 19.04 -6.88
CA VAL A 64 3.62 18.13 -6.34
C VAL A 64 3.09 17.21 -7.43
N ALA A 65 2.78 17.75 -8.62
CA ALA A 65 2.33 16.97 -9.77
C ALA A 65 3.41 15.97 -10.22
N GLU A 66 4.68 16.38 -10.25
CA GLU A 66 5.82 15.49 -10.57
C GLU A 66 5.88 14.29 -9.62
N ARG A 67 5.87 14.54 -8.29
CA ARG A 67 5.91 13.46 -7.30
C ARG A 67 4.70 12.52 -7.41
N LYS A 68 3.52 13.04 -7.70
CA LYS A 68 2.30 12.24 -7.89
C LYS A 68 2.35 11.42 -9.17
N THR A 69 2.89 12.01 -10.25
CA THR A 69 3.15 11.33 -11.52
C THR A 69 4.11 10.17 -11.32
N ALA A 70 5.22 10.37 -10.60
CA ALA A 70 6.16 9.30 -10.26
C ALA A 70 5.48 8.12 -9.56
N SER A 71 4.66 8.38 -8.52
CA SER A 71 3.93 7.32 -7.82
C SER A 71 2.92 6.58 -8.69
N LEU A 72 2.32 7.24 -9.68
CA LEU A 72 1.41 6.60 -10.63
C LEU A 72 2.16 5.75 -11.66
N LEU A 73 3.29 6.24 -12.17
CA LEU A 73 4.19 5.48 -13.06
C LEU A 73 4.73 4.23 -12.37
N GLU A 74 5.19 4.35 -11.12
CA GLU A 74 5.59 3.20 -10.29
C GLU A 74 4.46 2.18 -10.10
N GLY A 75 3.20 2.62 -10.16
CA GLY A 75 2.01 1.78 -10.12
C GLY A 75 1.57 1.22 -11.47
N GLY A 76 2.32 1.48 -12.55
CA GLY A 76 2.02 1.00 -13.90
C GLY A 76 0.91 1.76 -14.63
N ALA A 77 0.51 2.94 -14.15
CA ALA A 77 -0.53 3.75 -14.78
C ALA A 77 -0.11 4.31 -16.13
N ASP A 78 -1.09 4.47 -17.03
CA ASP A 78 -0.96 5.32 -18.22
C ASP A 78 -1.24 6.77 -17.80
N VAL A 79 -0.17 7.55 -17.58
CA VAL A 79 -0.29 8.87 -16.96
C VAL A 79 -0.40 9.97 -18.01
N ILE A 80 -1.45 10.78 -17.88
CA ILE A 80 -1.69 11.98 -18.66
C ILE A 80 -1.44 13.19 -17.77
N VAL A 81 -0.61 14.12 -18.23
CA VAL A 81 -0.35 15.39 -17.54
C VAL A 81 -0.91 16.55 -18.36
N VAL A 82 -1.74 17.39 -17.75
CA VAL A 82 -2.29 18.61 -18.36
C VAL A 82 -1.84 19.82 -17.56
N SER A 83 -1.00 20.66 -18.18
CA SER A 83 -0.51 21.90 -17.58
C SER A 83 0.04 22.83 -18.68
N PRO A 84 -0.05 24.16 -18.54
CA PRO A 84 0.64 25.08 -19.46
C PRO A 84 2.16 24.89 -19.44
N ASP A 85 2.72 24.67 -18.24
CA ASP A 85 4.15 24.52 -17.97
C ASP A 85 4.36 23.32 -17.03
N VAL A 86 5.52 22.66 -17.14
CA VAL A 86 5.89 21.51 -16.32
C VAL A 86 7.31 21.62 -15.80
N THR A 87 7.62 20.90 -14.72
CA THR A 87 8.99 20.75 -14.22
C THR A 87 9.89 19.99 -15.22
N PRO A 88 11.22 20.13 -15.10
CA PRO A 88 12.16 19.37 -15.92
C PRO A 88 11.97 17.84 -15.81
N GLY A 89 11.63 17.32 -14.63
CA GLY A 89 11.39 15.88 -14.45
C GLY A 89 10.20 15.37 -15.26
N LEU A 90 9.08 16.09 -15.22
CA LEU A 90 7.91 15.80 -16.05
C LEU A 90 8.22 15.92 -17.55
N GLN A 91 9.00 16.92 -17.94
CA GLN A 91 9.42 17.11 -19.33
C GLN A 91 10.24 15.92 -19.83
N VAL A 92 11.18 15.40 -19.02
CA VAL A 92 11.98 14.21 -19.37
C VAL A 92 11.09 12.99 -19.59
N TRP A 93 10.14 12.72 -18.70
CA TRP A 93 9.20 11.60 -18.87
C TRP A 93 8.33 11.76 -20.12
N ALA A 94 7.92 12.98 -20.46
CA ALA A 94 7.16 13.25 -21.67
C ALA A 94 7.98 12.96 -22.94
N GLU A 95 9.24 13.39 -22.97
CA GLU A 95 10.17 13.15 -24.09
C GLU A 95 10.53 11.67 -24.26
N GLN A 96 10.58 10.92 -23.16
CA GLN A 96 10.79 9.47 -23.14
C GLN A 96 9.53 8.67 -23.52
N GLY A 97 8.36 9.34 -23.60
CA GLY A 97 7.08 8.68 -23.87
C GLY A 97 6.54 7.89 -22.66
N GLU A 98 7.03 8.14 -21.45
CA GLU A 98 6.50 7.54 -20.22
C GLU A 98 5.18 8.18 -19.79
N ILE A 99 4.95 9.44 -20.17
CA ILE A 99 3.69 10.15 -19.93
C ILE A 99 3.17 10.80 -21.21
N THR A 100 1.84 10.96 -21.29
CA THR A 100 1.23 11.83 -22.29
C THR A 100 1.11 13.25 -21.74
N TYR A 101 1.87 14.19 -22.28
CA TYR A 101 1.84 15.59 -21.85
C TYR A 101 1.05 16.49 -22.82
N TYR A 102 0.07 17.21 -22.28
CA TYR A 102 -0.65 18.29 -22.97
C TYR A 102 -0.26 19.66 -22.41
N ALA A 103 0.58 20.38 -23.16
CA ALA A 103 1.04 21.74 -22.87
C ALA A 103 -0.08 22.78 -23.05
N ARG A 104 -1.07 22.78 -22.15
CA ARG A 104 -2.22 23.69 -22.16
C ARG A 104 -2.92 23.72 -20.80
N PRO A 105 -3.78 24.74 -20.55
CA PRO A 105 -4.72 24.70 -19.44
C PRO A 105 -5.69 23.51 -19.52
N TYR A 106 -6.18 23.09 -18.36
CA TYR A 106 -7.27 22.12 -18.22
C TYR A 106 -8.53 22.56 -18.97
N ARG A 107 -9.25 21.59 -19.53
CA ARG A 107 -10.52 21.78 -20.24
C ARG A 107 -11.49 20.69 -19.80
N LYS A 108 -12.78 21.04 -19.75
CA LYS A 108 -13.84 20.05 -19.55
C LYS A 108 -13.76 19.00 -20.65
N GLY A 109 -13.78 17.73 -20.25
CA GLY A 109 -13.60 16.55 -21.10
C GLY A 109 -12.29 15.80 -20.80
N ASP A 110 -11.31 16.44 -20.15
CA ASP A 110 -10.01 15.82 -19.87
C ASP A 110 -10.11 14.63 -18.91
N VAL A 111 -11.12 14.64 -18.04
CA VAL A 111 -11.33 13.55 -17.06
C VAL A 111 -11.98 12.31 -17.70
N ALA A 112 -12.55 12.44 -18.90
CA ALA A 112 -13.31 11.36 -19.52
C ALA A 112 -12.46 10.08 -19.70
N GLY A 113 -12.94 8.97 -19.14
CA GLY A 113 -12.28 7.67 -19.21
C GLY A 113 -11.06 7.51 -18.29
N CYS A 114 -10.77 8.48 -17.42
CA CYS A 114 -9.74 8.34 -16.39
C CYS A 114 -10.26 7.55 -15.19
N THR A 115 -9.45 6.64 -14.67
CA THR A 115 -9.76 5.88 -13.45
C THR A 115 -9.48 6.71 -12.20
N LEU A 116 -8.37 7.44 -12.22
CA LEU A 116 -7.88 8.25 -11.11
C LEU A 116 -7.44 9.61 -11.63
N VAL A 117 -7.74 10.66 -10.88
CA VAL A 117 -7.44 12.05 -11.19
C VAL A 117 -6.77 12.72 -9.99
N ILE A 118 -5.76 13.52 -10.27
CA ILE A 118 -5.06 14.34 -9.28
C ILE A 118 -5.10 15.79 -9.75
N ALA A 119 -5.68 16.67 -8.94
CA ALA A 119 -5.65 18.11 -9.18
C ALA A 119 -4.60 18.75 -8.26
N ALA A 120 -3.52 19.25 -8.87
CA ALA A 120 -2.32 19.74 -8.19
C ALA A 120 -1.88 21.09 -8.77
N THR A 121 -2.84 22.00 -9.01
CA THR A 121 -2.56 23.37 -9.47
C THR A 121 -2.65 24.38 -8.33
N ASP A 122 -2.01 25.54 -8.50
CA ASP A 122 -2.16 26.68 -7.58
C ASP A 122 -3.48 27.46 -7.79
N GLN A 123 -4.29 27.05 -8.78
CA GLN A 123 -5.54 27.73 -9.13
C GLN A 123 -6.74 26.97 -8.58
N GLU A 124 -7.35 27.49 -7.50
CA GLU A 124 -8.50 26.85 -6.86
C GLU A 124 -9.68 26.63 -7.82
N ALA A 125 -9.93 27.58 -8.73
CA ALA A 125 -10.99 27.46 -9.73
C ALA A 125 -10.76 26.26 -10.68
N VAL A 126 -9.52 26.00 -11.07
CA VAL A 126 -9.16 24.83 -11.89
C VAL A 126 -9.36 23.56 -11.09
N ASN A 127 -8.81 23.49 -9.88
CA ASN A 127 -8.94 22.32 -9.00
C ASN A 127 -10.42 21.97 -8.73
N ARG A 128 -11.27 22.97 -8.53
CA ARG A 128 -12.72 22.80 -8.36
C ARG A 128 -13.39 22.21 -9.61
N ALA A 129 -13.06 22.73 -10.80
CA ALA A 129 -13.61 22.24 -12.05
C ALA A 129 -13.21 20.77 -12.32
N VAL A 130 -11.95 20.42 -12.07
CA VAL A 130 -11.47 19.02 -12.17
C VAL A 130 -12.24 18.12 -11.19
N TYR A 131 -12.44 18.57 -9.95
CA TYR A 131 -13.19 17.82 -8.95
C TYR A 131 -14.63 17.56 -9.39
N GLU A 132 -15.35 18.59 -9.85
CA GLU A 132 -16.74 18.47 -10.30
C GLU A 132 -16.87 17.50 -11.48
N GLU A 133 -15.95 17.57 -12.44
CA GLU A 133 -15.96 16.64 -13.57
C GLU A 133 -15.62 15.20 -13.12
N ALA A 134 -14.64 15.01 -12.24
CA ALA A 134 -14.30 13.70 -11.72
C ALA A 134 -15.45 13.04 -10.96
N GLN A 135 -16.21 13.81 -10.16
CA GLN A 135 -17.43 13.31 -9.51
C GLN A 135 -18.47 12.88 -10.55
N ALA A 136 -18.68 13.68 -11.60
CA ALA A 136 -19.65 13.37 -12.65
C ALA A 136 -19.26 12.12 -13.47
N CYS A 137 -17.96 11.88 -13.67
CA CYS A 137 -17.45 10.70 -14.37
C CYS A 137 -17.29 9.45 -13.48
N GLY A 138 -17.46 9.58 -12.16
CA GLY A 138 -17.20 8.49 -11.21
C GLY A 138 -15.72 8.14 -11.03
N ALA A 139 -14.81 9.06 -11.39
CA ALA A 139 -13.38 8.88 -11.21
C ALA A 139 -12.95 9.12 -9.76
N TRP A 140 -11.91 8.43 -9.30
CA TRP A 140 -11.29 8.76 -8.01
C TRP A 140 -10.51 10.06 -8.14
N ILE A 141 -10.72 10.99 -7.22
CA ILE A 141 -10.14 12.33 -7.24
C ILE A 141 -9.39 12.61 -5.95
N ASN A 142 -8.17 13.12 -6.12
CA ASN A 142 -7.37 13.71 -5.06
C ASN A 142 -7.03 15.16 -5.43
N VAL A 143 -7.59 16.11 -4.71
CA VAL A 143 -7.23 17.52 -4.82
C VAL A 143 -6.19 17.84 -3.76
N VAL A 144 -5.02 18.28 -4.18
CA VAL A 144 -3.91 18.61 -3.28
C VAL A 144 -4.35 19.67 -2.28
N ASP A 145 -3.97 19.47 -1.01
CA ASP A 145 -4.28 20.35 0.12
C ASP A 145 -5.78 20.62 0.38
N ARG A 146 -6.68 19.84 -0.25
CA ARG A 146 -8.13 19.91 -0.07
C ARG A 146 -8.74 18.54 0.25
N PRO A 147 -8.54 18.03 1.48
CA PRO A 147 -9.09 16.73 1.91
C PRO A 147 -10.62 16.63 1.79
N ASP A 148 -11.31 17.77 1.88
CA ASP A 148 -12.76 17.91 1.67
C ASP A 148 -13.19 17.56 0.23
N LEU A 149 -12.27 17.67 -0.73
CA LEU A 149 -12.50 17.40 -2.16
C LEU A 149 -11.86 16.10 -2.64
N CYS A 150 -11.41 15.25 -1.71
CA CYS A 150 -10.80 13.97 -2.02
C CYS A 150 -11.77 12.83 -1.72
N ASN A 151 -11.92 11.84 -2.60
CA ASN A 151 -12.62 10.59 -2.29
C ASN A 151 -11.67 9.41 -2.02
N PHE A 152 -10.36 9.60 -2.24
CA PHE A 152 -9.31 8.69 -1.80
C PHE A 152 -8.10 9.46 -1.24
N THR A 153 -7.25 8.75 -0.50
CA THR A 153 -5.98 9.28 0.03
C THR A 153 -4.82 8.38 -0.36
N VAL A 154 -3.65 8.98 -0.56
CA VAL A 154 -2.40 8.25 -0.82
C VAL A 154 -1.63 8.16 0.50
N PRO A 155 -1.50 6.96 1.11
CA PRO A 155 -0.84 6.79 2.40
C PRO A 155 0.69 6.89 2.27
N SER A 156 1.36 7.02 3.42
CA SER A 156 2.81 6.87 3.49
C SER A 156 3.17 5.43 3.18
N THR A 157 3.92 5.17 2.11
CA THR A 157 4.11 3.81 1.58
C THR A 157 5.58 3.44 1.52
N LEU A 158 5.88 2.21 1.93
CA LEU A 158 7.17 1.54 1.80
C LEU A 158 7.03 0.39 0.79
N ARG A 159 8.01 0.24 -0.11
CA ARG A 159 8.08 -0.86 -1.08
C ARG A 159 9.42 -1.61 -0.97
N ARG A 160 9.37 -2.94 -1.03
CA ARG A 160 10.51 -3.87 -1.18
C ARG A 160 10.13 -4.96 -2.17
N GLY A 161 10.38 -4.72 -3.47
CA GLY A 161 9.88 -5.61 -4.52
C GLY A 161 8.36 -5.81 -4.40
N HIS A 162 7.92 -7.03 -4.14
CA HIS A 162 6.51 -7.39 -3.94
C HIS A 162 5.93 -6.99 -2.57
N LEU A 163 6.74 -6.66 -1.56
CA LEU A 163 6.25 -6.18 -0.27
C LEU A 163 5.84 -4.71 -0.40
N GLN A 164 4.62 -4.40 0.02
CA GLN A 164 4.12 -3.04 0.14
C GLN A 164 3.49 -2.85 1.52
N ILE A 165 3.93 -1.83 2.25
CA ILE A 165 3.37 -1.45 3.55
C ILE A 165 2.88 -0.02 3.46
N ALA A 166 1.60 0.20 3.75
CA ALA A 166 0.95 1.50 3.71
C ALA A 166 0.52 1.93 5.12
N VAL A 167 0.94 3.13 5.54
CA VAL A 167 0.61 3.72 6.83
C VAL A 167 -0.30 4.92 6.62
N SER A 168 -1.48 4.89 7.25
CA SER A 168 -2.45 5.98 7.26
C SER A 168 -2.83 6.34 8.69
N THR A 169 -2.93 7.63 8.97
CA THR A 169 -3.44 8.20 10.23
C THR A 169 -4.83 8.80 10.05
N GLY A 170 -5.56 8.43 8.98
CA GLY A 170 -6.87 9.03 8.67
C GLY A 170 -6.82 10.53 8.37
N GLY A 171 -5.62 11.07 8.08
CA GLY A 171 -5.40 12.51 7.92
C GLY A 171 -5.02 13.25 9.20
N ALA A 172 -5.05 12.61 10.37
CA ALA A 172 -4.77 13.27 11.65
C ALA A 172 -3.30 13.73 11.78
N SER A 173 -2.35 12.97 11.23
CA SER A 173 -0.93 13.36 11.25
C SER A 173 -0.13 12.71 10.12
N PRO A 174 0.12 13.44 9.02
CA PRO A 174 1.03 12.99 7.96
C PRO A 174 2.46 12.77 8.46
N THR A 175 2.91 13.59 9.42
CA THR A 175 4.25 13.49 10.02
C THR A 175 4.41 12.19 10.81
N LEU A 176 3.40 11.79 11.60
CA LEU A 176 3.44 10.52 12.31
C LEU A 176 3.39 9.33 11.35
N ALA A 177 2.54 9.40 10.31
CA ALA A 177 2.49 8.35 9.28
C ALA A 177 3.86 8.16 8.61
N LYS A 178 4.58 9.26 8.31
CA LYS A 178 5.94 9.22 7.78
C LYS A 178 6.93 8.60 8.77
N LYS A 179 6.86 8.96 10.06
CA LYS A 179 7.74 8.42 11.10
C LYS A 179 7.57 6.91 11.27
N ILE A 180 6.33 6.43 11.39
CA ILE A 180 6.04 4.99 11.49
C ILE A 180 6.53 4.27 10.23
N ARG A 181 6.28 4.83 9.04
CA ARG A 181 6.82 4.27 7.80
C ARG A 181 8.34 4.14 7.85
N GLN A 182 9.07 5.16 8.35
CA GLN A 182 10.54 5.13 8.49
C GLN A 182 11.02 4.03 9.44
N GLU A 183 10.38 3.87 10.61
CA GLU A 183 10.69 2.78 11.55
C GLU A 183 10.48 1.40 10.90
N LEU A 184 9.45 1.26 10.07
CA LEU A 184 9.22 0.05 9.29
C LEU A 184 10.27 -0.16 8.18
N GLU A 185 10.90 0.89 7.65
CA GLU A 185 11.99 0.74 6.67
C GLU A 185 13.24 0.10 7.28
N GLU A 186 13.51 0.36 8.56
CA GLU A 186 14.62 -0.24 9.32
C GLU A 186 14.36 -1.71 9.63
N THR A 187 13.10 -2.06 9.87
CA THR A 187 12.67 -3.43 10.19
C THR A 187 12.55 -4.30 8.94
N TYR A 188 11.92 -3.78 7.87
CA TYR A 188 11.69 -4.49 6.62
C TYR A 188 12.70 -4.05 5.55
N GLY A 189 13.89 -4.62 5.64
CA GLY A 189 15.01 -4.32 4.76
C GLY A 189 14.87 -4.81 3.31
N PRO A 190 15.84 -4.52 2.44
CA PRO A 190 15.86 -4.95 1.04
C PRO A 190 15.80 -6.47 0.84
N GLU A 191 16.25 -7.27 1.82
CA GLU A 191 16.19 -8.73 1.80
C GLU A 191 14.77 -9.28 1.58
N TYR A 192 13.73 -8.55 2.00
CA TYR A 192 12.33 -8.95 1.79
C TYR A 192 11.93 -8.98 0.31
N ALA A 193 12.57 -8.17 -0.54
CA ALA A 193 12.33 -8.22 -1.98
C ALA A 193 12.82 -9.55 -2.57
N VAL A 194 14.01 -9.99 -2.17
CA VAL A 194 14.61 -11.26 -2.59
C VAL A 194 13.81 -12.42 -2.04
N TYR A 195 13.53 -12.38 -0.74
CA TYR A 195 12.81 -13.44 -0.04
C TYR A 195 11.42 -13.68 -0.64
N LEU A 196 10.65 -12.64 -0.94
CA LEU A 196 9.33 -12.80 -1.57
C LEU A 196 9.40 -13.41 -2.97
N ASN A 197 10.46 -13.14 -3.74
CA ASN A 197 10.66 -13.79 -5.03
C ASN A 197 10.91 -15.29 -4.86
N VAL A 198 11.81 -15.67 -3.94
CA VAL A 198 12.07 -17.08 -3.63
C VAL A 198 10.82 -17.77 -3.08
N LEU A 199 10.09 -17.13 -2.16
CA LEU A 199 8.82 -17.65 -1.66
C LEU A 199 7.81 -17.90 -2.77
N LYS A 200 7.65 -16.98 -3.73
CA LYS A 200 6.75 -17.16 -4.86
C LYS A 200 7.11 -18.40 -5.67
N GLU A 201 8.39 -18.61 -5.96
CA GLU A 201 8.89 -19.79 -6.66
C GLU A 201 8.62 -21.08 -5.86
N MET A 202 8.93 -21.11 -4.56
CA MET A 202 8.71 -22.28 -3.70
C MET A 202 7.24 -22.61 -3.52
N ARG A 203 6.37 -21.60 -3.40
CA ARG A 203 4.92 -21.79 -3.33
C ARG A 203 4.38 -22.45 -4.59
N GLN A 204 4.87 -22.06 -5.77
CA GLN A 204 4.45 -22.69 -7.02
C GLN A 204 4.88 -24.17 -7.05
N ARG A 205 6.12 -24.47 -6.66
CA ARG A 205 6.63 -25.86 -6.60
C ARG A 205 5.81 -26.75 -5.67
N ILE A 206 5.47 -26.27 -4.48
CA ILE A 206 4.60 -27.01 -3.54
C ILE A 206 3.21 -27.23 -4.17
N GLN A 207 2.64 -26.22 -4.85
CA GLN A 207 1.34 -26.37 -5.53
C GLN A 207 1.38 -27.44 -6.61
N ASP A 208 2.49 -27.54 -7.35
CA ASP A 208 2.66 -28.47 -8.45
C ASP A 208 2.98 -29.91 -7.97
N ALA A 209 3.70 -30.05 -6.86
CA ALA A 209 4.21 -31.35 -6.37
C ALA A 209 3.33 -32.04 -5.32
N VAL A 210 2.60 -31.28 -4.49
CA VAL A 210 1.88 -31.80 -3.31
C VAL A 210 0.38 -31.81 -3.58
N ALA A 211 -0.23 -32.99 -3.62
CA ALA A 211 -1.64 -33.16 -3.96
C ALA A 211 -2.57 -32.86 -2.78
N ASP A 212 -2.17 -33.18 -1.56
CA ASP A 212 -2.99 -32.97 -0.37
C ASP A 212 -3.03 -31.47 0.05
N ALA A 213 -4.23 -30.95 0.25
CA ALA A 213 -4.44 -29.55 0.59
C ALA A 213 -3.96 -29.18 2.01
N ALA A 214 -4.10 -30.09 2.97
CA ALA A 214 -3.64 -29.89 4.33
C ALA A 214 -2.10 -29.90 4.40
N VAL A 215 -1.46 -30.84 3.69
CA VAL A 215 0.01 -30.88 3.57
C VAL A 215 0.54 -29.61 2.90
N ARG A 216 -0.07 -29.16 1.79
CA ARG A 216 0.29 -27.87 1.16
C ARG A 216 0.21 -26.72 2.15
N HIS A 217 -0.88 -26.63 2.93
CA HIS A 217 -1.05 -25.55 3.89
C HIS A 217 0.05 -25.56 4.98
N GLN A 218 0.41 -26.73 5.48
CA GLN A 218 1.49 -26.89 6.47
C GLN A 218 2.84 -26.45 5.89
N LEU A 219 3.20 -26.91 4.69
CA LEU A 219 4.46 -26.54 4.05
C LEU A 219 4.52 -25.04 3.73
N MET A 220 3.40 -24.44 3.33
CA MET A 220 3.30 -22.99 3.09
C MET A 220 3.57 -22.18 4.36
N ALA A 221 3.16 -22.67 5.53
CA ALA A 221 3.44 -22.03 6.81
C ALA A 221 4.93 -22.13 7.17
N CYS A 222 5.56 -23.29 6.97
CA CYS A 222 7.00 -23.48 7.22
C CYS A 222 7.92 -22.67 6.29
N LEU A 223 7.42 -22.23 5.13
CA LEU A 223 8.17 -21.32 4.28
C LEU A 223 8.36 -19.95 4.93
N VAL A 224 7.51 -19.54 5.88
CA VAL A 224 7.56 -18.22 6.53
C VAL A 224 8.38 -18.31 7.83
N ASP A 225 9.65 -18.65 7.70
CA ASP A 225 10.59 -18.81 8.82
C ASP A 225 11.67 -17.70 8.82
N GLU A 226 12.09 -17.26 10.00
CA GLU A 226 13.13 -16.24 10.17
C GLU A 226 14.50 -16.70 9.62
N GLU A 227 14.79 -18.01 9.63
CA GLU A 227 16.02 -18.57 9.05
C GLU A 227 16.12 -18.25 7.57
N TRP A 228 15.03 -18.39 6.82
CA TRP A 228 15.00 -18.11 5.38
C TRP A 228 15.20 -16.63 5.08
N ILE A 229 14.60 -15.75 5.88
CA ILE A 229 14.76 -14.30 5.75
C ILE A 229 16.22 -13.92 6.02
N ALA A 230 16.79 -14.44 7.10
CA ALA A 230 18.18 -14.20 7.47
C ALA A 230 19.14 -14.70 6.39
N LEU A 231 18.88 -15.89 5.83
CA LEU A 231 19.71 -16.45 4.77
C LEU A 231 19.58 -15.66 3.45
N CYS A 232 18.38 -15.21 3.08
CA CYS A 232 18.21 -14.30 1.93
C CYS A 232 18.96 -12.97 2.10
N LYS A 233 19.21 -12.54 3.33
CA LYS A 233 20.00 -11.33 3.61
C LYS A 233 21.49 -11.54 3.37
N THR A 234 22.03 -12.72 3.70
CA THR A 234 23.48 -13.01 3.63
C THR A 234 23.89 -13.69 2.34
N ASP A 235 23.09 -14.65 1.86
CA ASP A 235 23.35 -15.46 0.67
C ASP A 235 22.01 -15.88 -0.01
N PRO A 236 21.48 -15.02 -0.90
CA PRO A 236 20.26 -15.30 -1.67
C PRO A 236 20.27 -16.61 -2.46
N GLU A 237 21.41 -17.00 -3.01
CA GLU A 237 21.54 -18.19 -3.86
C GLU A 237 21.50 -19.44 -3.00
N GLU A 238 22.16 -19.42 -1.85
CA GLU A 238 22.09 -20.52 -0.88
C GLU A 238 20.70 -20.66 -0.29
N ALA A 239 20.03 -19.54 0.04
CA ALA A 239 18.64 -19.56 0.50
C ALA A 239 17.75 -20.30 -0.48
N ARG A 240 17.85 -19.95 -1.78
CA ARG A 240 17.08 -20.59 -2.84
C ARG A 240 17.36 -22.09 -2.90
N ARG A 241 18.63 -22.50 -2.96
CA ARG A 241 18.99 -23.93 -3.05
C ARG A 241 18.50 -24.74 -1.85
N ARG A 242 18.66 -24.21 -0.64
CA ARG A 242 18.23 -24.90 0.60
C ARG A 242 16.71 -25.01 0.68
N MET A 243 15.98 -23.95 0.33
CA MET A 243 14.51 -23.98 0.29
C MET A 243 14.01 -24.97 -0.77
N GLU A 244 14.64 -24.99 -1.95
CA GLU A 244 14.33 -25.92 -3.02
C GLU A 244 14.52 -27.38 -2.57
N SER A 245 15.68 -27.70 -2.01
CA SER A 245 15.97 -29.03 -1.47
C SER A 245 14.99 -29.43 -0.36
N TRP A 246 14.61 -28.48 0.51
CA TRP A 246 13.63 -28.71 1.56
C TRP A 246 12.23 -29.02 0.99
N VAL A 247 11.76 -28.27 -0.01
CA VAL A 247 10.47 -28.52 -0.69
C VAL A 247 10.46 -29.90 -1.35
N GLU A 248 11.53 -30.27 -2.04
CA GLU A 248 11.64 -31.58 -2.72
C GLU A 248 11.60 -32.75 -1.74
N GLN A 249 12.30 -32.64 -0.61
CA GLN A 249 12.28 -33.64 0.45
C GLN A 249 10.88 -33.77 1.08
N ALA A 250 10.22 -32.63 1.35
CA ALA A 250 8.87 -32.62 1.90
C ALA A 250 7.84 -33.25 0.95
N ALA A 251 7.92 -32.98 -0.36
CA ALA A 251 7.03 -33.59 -1.35
C ALA A 251 7.28 -35.11 -1.50
N THR A 252 8.54 -35.56 -1.44
CA THR A 252 8.88 -36.99 -1.53
C THR A 252 8.39 -37.80 -0.34
N ALA A 253 8.38 -37.19 0.86
CA ALA A 253 7.89 -37.81 2.08
C ALA A 253 6.37 -38.05 2.06
N GLU A 254 5.59 -37.21 1.36
CA GLU A 254 4.15 -37.42 1.14
C GLU A 254 3.86 -38.59 0.18
N ILE A 255 4.64 -38.73 -0.90
CA ILE A 255 4.45 -39.82 -1.89
C ILE A 255 4.74 -41.19 -1.27
N SER A 256 5.55 -41.23 -0.21
CA SER A 256 6.00 -42.47 0.42
C SER A 256 5.17 -42.91 1.64
N GLY A 257 4.18 -42.09 2.08
CA GLY A 257 3.34 -42.33 3.26
C GLY A 257 1.88 -42.55 2.91
#